data_AF-A0A067QU43-F1
#
_entry.id   AF-A0A067QU43-F1
#
_cell.length_a   1.000
_cell.length_b   1.000
_cell.length_c   1.000
_cell.angle_alpha   90.00
_cell.angle_beta   90.00
_cell.angle_gamma   90.00
#
_symmetry.space_group_name_H-M   'P 1'
#
loop_
_entity.id
_entity.type
_entity.pdbx_description
1 polymer ?
#
loop_
_entity_poly.entity_id
_entity_poly.type
_entity_poly.pdbx_seq_one_letter_code
_entity_poly.pdbx_strand_id
1 'polypeptide(L)'
;MQGKYTVSSKPEAAFAIAAVIEALWADFPDFGELILGHFYRECPYLVPIFMPQVEGQSNEDYYRLLGYHYNENGELEEQDKFLKRMSGIMRLYTAVLVTRPCRYQQNKSHPHGLKHAWHWIAHMLNMDPRPDISATLLYDFLEVAGNAMYYYYGRQFQKLLDLICKEYFPRIEKVTPSVSSGPVCRLQALLQKILKQGHIPPPAGLLPSNFW
;
A
#
# COMPACT_ATOMS: atom_id res chain seq x y z
N MET A 1 -9.41 7.09 10.54
CA MET A 1 -8.23 7.53 9.76
C MET A 1 -8.67 8.07 8.40
N GLN A 2 -8.06 9.15 7.91
CA GLN A 2 -8.41 9.77 6.61
C GLN A 2 -8.16 8.85 5.41
N GLY A 3 -7.27 7.85 5.55
CA GLY A 3 -6.99 6.84 4.54
C GLY A 3 -8.24 6.10 4.03
N LYS A 4 -9.13 5.68 4.94
CA LYS A 4 -10.33 4.89 4.61
C LYS A 4 -11.48 5.66 3.97
N TYR A 5 -11.48 7.00 4.02
CA TYR A 5 -12.60 7.82 3.55
C TYR A 5 -12.15 8.84 2.50
N THR A 6 -11.16 9.67 2.86
CA THR A 6 -10.69 10.78 2.03
C THR A 6 -9.73 10.29 0.97
N VAL A 7 -8.69 9.52 1.33
CA VAL A 7 -7.70 9.04 0.35
C VAL A 7 -8.29 7.97 -0.57
N SER A 8 -9.20 7.14 -0.08
CA SER A 8 -9.95 6.19 -0.90
C SER A 8 -10.83 6.86 -1.97
N SER A 9 -11.17 8.14 -1.80
CA SER A 9 -12.01 8.90 -2.73
C SER A 9 -11.22 9.95 -3.53
N LYS A 10 -10.12 10.46 -2.96
CA LYS A 10 -9.21 11.45 -3.53
C LYS A 10 -7.75 11.04 -3.24
N PRO A 11 -7.16 10.16 -4.05
CA PRO A 11 -5.81 9.64 -3.85
C PRO A 11 -4.74 10.73 -3.66
N GLU A 12 -4.89 11.87 -4.31
CA GLU A 12 -3.93 12.99 -4.28
C GLU A 12 -3.84 13.64 -2.91
N ALA A 13 -4.89 13.53 -2.09
CA ALA A 13 -4.89 14.04 -0.72
C ALA A 13 -3.92 13.28 0.20
N ALA A 14 -3.45 12.08 -0.21
CA ALA A 14 -2.55 11.25 0.57
C ALA A 14 -1.27 12.00 0.97
N PHE A 15 -0.67 12.77 0.06
CA PHE A 15 0.62 13.41 0.30
C PHE A 15 0.57 14.56 1.31
N ALA A 16 -0.49 15.38 1.26
CA ALA A 16 -0.69 16.43 2.25
C ALA A 16 -0.89 15.85 3.66
N ILE A 17 -1.68 14.77 3.78
CA ILE A 17 -1.89 14.08 5.05
C ILE A 17 -0.59 13.38 5.51
N ALA A 18 0.12 12.73 4.59
CA ALA A 18 1.37 12.03 4.88
C ALA A 18 2.46 12.97 5.39
N ALA A 19 2.57 14.18 4.84
CA ALA A 19 3.51 15.19 5.31
C ALA A 19 3.24 15.64 6.75
N VAL A 20 1.96 15.79 7.13
CA VAL A 20 1.62 16.08 8.53
C VAL A 20 1.95 14.89 9.43
N ILE A 21 1.65 13.66 9.01
CA ILE A 21 1.98 12.44 9.77
C ILE A 21 3.49 12.33 9.97
N GLU A 22 4.28 12.48 8.90
CA GLU A 22 5.74 12.37 8.93
C GLU A 22 6.36 13.43 9.84
N ALA A 23 5.93 14.70 9.71
CA ALA A 23 6.43 15.78 10.55
C ALA A 23 6.13 15.56 12.04
N LEU A 24 4.91 15.11 12.38
CA LEU A 24 4.55 14.78 13.76
C LEU A 24 5.33 13.56 14.27
N TRP A 25 5.51 12.54 13.44
CA TRP A 25 6.28 11.34 13.82
C TRP A 25 7.75 11.67 14.08
N ALA A 26 8.36 12.54 13.27
CA ALA A 26 9.74 12.98 13.47
C ALA A 26 9.95 13.74 14.79
N ASP A 27 8.92 14.40 15.33
CA ASP A 27 8.97 15.10 16.62
C ASP A 27 8.50 14.24 17.80
N PHE A 28 7.53 13.35 17.57
CA PHE A 28 6.86 12.54 18.60
C PHE A 28 6.86 11.06 18.18
N PRO A 29 7.91 10.28 18.52
CA PRO A 29 8.00 8.86 18.16
C PRO A 29 6.78 8.03 18.59
N ASP A 30 6.23 8.30 19.78
CA ASP A 30 5.05 7.61 20.32
C ASP A 30 3.81 7.81 19.43
N PHE A 31 3.65 9.00 18.83
CA PHE A 31 2.58 9.24 17.85
C PHE A 31 2.72 8.32 16.64
N GLY A 32 3.95 8.14 16.18
CA GLY A 32 4.27 7.23 15.08
C GLY A 32 3.89 5.78 15.35
N GLU A 33 4.25 5.27 16.53
CA GLU A 33 3.89 3.91 16.96
C GLU A 33 2.36 3.73 17.02
N LEU A 34 1.63 4.73 17.53
CA LEU A 34 0.16 4.70 17.56
C LEU A 34 -0.45 4.72 16.16
N ILE A 35 0.11 5.52 15.25
CA ILE A 35 -0.33 5.58 13.85
C ILE A 35 -0.07 4.26 13.15
N LEU A 36 1.10 3.63 13.34
CA LEU A 36 1.40 2.29 12.82
C LEU A 36 0.43 1.25 13.37
N GLY A 37 0.19 1.23 14.68
CA GLY A 37 -0.79 0.33 15.30
C GLY A 37 -2.17 0.47 14.68
N HIS A 38 -2.62 1.71 14.40
CA HIS A 38 -3.89 1.93 13.72
C HIS A 38 -3.86 1.49 12.25
N PHE A 39 -2.77 1.77 11.52
CA PHE A 39 -2.59 1.30 10.14
C PHE A 39 -2.71 -0.23 10.05
N TYR A 40 -2.01 -0.95 10.92
CA TYR A 40 -1.98 -2.41 10.92
C TYR A 40 -3.30 -3.03 11.36
N ARG A 41 -4.00 -2.39 12.29
CA ARG A 41 -5.34 -2.84 12.70
C ARG A 41 -6.37 -2.67 11.57
N GLU A 42 -6.34 -1.55 10.85
CA GLU A 42 -7.32 -1.25 9.81
C GLU A 42 -6.96 -1.88 8.45
N CYS A 43 -5.67 -2.15 8.20
CA CYS A 43 -5.15 -2.82 7.01
C CYS A 43 -4.01 -3.78 7.41
N PRO A 44 -4.33 -5.03 7.78
CA PRO A 44 -3.34 -6.01 8.25
C PRO A 44 -2.29 -6.36 7.18
N TYR A 45 -2.63 -6.12 5.91
CA TYR A 45 -1.76 -6.33 4.76
C TYR A 45 -0.55 -5.37 4.67
N LEU A 46 -0.48 -4.36 5.55
CA LEU A 46 0.69 -3.50 5.69
C LEU A 46 1.85 -4.15 6.47
N VAL A 47 1.61 -5.23 7.21
CA VAL A 47 2.65 -6.09 7.84
C VAL A 47 3.05 -7.27 6.94
N PRO A 48 2.60 -7.25 5.68
CA PRO A 48 2.32 -8.41 4.81
C PRO A 48 2.19 -9.76 5.54
N ILE A 49 1.09 -10.00 6.25
CA ILE A 49 0.77 -11.31 6.81
C ILE A 49 -0.61 -11.74 6.30
N PHE A 50 -0.67 -12.90 5.64
CA PHE A 50 -1.93 -13.56 5.27
C PHE A 50 -2.26 -14.65 6.27
N MET A 51 -3.00 -14.31 7.32
CA MET A 51 -3.39 -15.27 8.35
C MET A 51 -4.40 -16.29 7.78
N PRO A 52 -4.15 -17.61 7.91
CA PRO A 52 -5.15 -18.62 7.58
C PRO A 52 -6.24 -18.65 8.66
N GLN A 53 -7.43 -19.13 8.29
CA GLN A 53 -8.48 -19.42 9.27
C GLN A 53 -8.05 -20.62 10.11
N VAL A 54 -8.09 -20.46 11.43
CA VAL A 54 -7.73 -21.55 12.36
C VAL A 54 -8.94 -22.45 12.64
N GLU A 55 -8.70 -23.71 12.96
CA GLU A 55 -9.77 -24.66 13.28
C GLU A 55 -10.59 -24.15 14.48
N GLY A 56 -11.92 -24.19 14.36
CA GLY A 56 -12.85 -23.66 15.35
C GLY A 56 -13.08 -22.15 15.30
N GLN A 57 -12.37 -21.39 14.45
CA GLN A 57 -12.63 -19.97 14.27
C GLN A 57 -13.89 -19.74 13.42
N SER A 58 -14.79 -18.89 13.91
CA SER A 58 -15.96 -18.47 13.14
C SER A 58 -15.55 -17.72 11.87
N ASN A 59 -16.36 -17.81 10.81
CA ASN A 59 -16.11 -17.02 9.60
C ASN A 59 -16.11 -15.51 9.90
N GLU A 60 -16.96 -15.07 10.83
CA GLU A 60 -17.05 -13.67 11.24
C GLU A 60 -15.76 -13.16 11.86
N ASP A 61 -15.20 -13.91 12.81
CA ASP A 61 -13.94 -13.55 13.46
C ASP A 61 -12.77 -13.62 12.46
N TYR A 62 -12.83 -14.56 11.51
CA TYR A 62 -11.83 -14.65 10.45
C TYR A 62 -11.89 -13.45 9.49
N TYR A 63 -13.08 -13.05 9.03
CA TYR A 63 -13.22 -11.88 8.16
C TYR A 63 -12.83 -10.58 8.87
N ARG A 64 -13.16 -10.43 10.16
CA ARG A 64 -12.66 -9.31 10.99
C ARG A 64 -11.14 -9.32 11.09
N LEU A 65 -10.52 -10.48 11.25
CA LEU A 65 -9.06 -10.64 11.27
C LEU A 65 -8.42 -10.22 9.94
N LEU A 66 -9.09 -10.47 8.82
CA LEU A 66 -8.69 -9.97 7.48
C LEU A 66 -8.94 -8.46 7.30
N GLY A 67 -9.59 -7.81 8.26
CA GLY A 67 -9.89 -6.38 8.23
C GLY A 67 -11.21 -6.02 7.56
N TYR A 68 -12.11 -6.97 7.30
CA TYR A 68 -13.48 -6.68 6.85
C TYR A 68 -14.32 -6.11 7.98
N HIS A 69 -15.32 -5.29 7.61
CA HIS A 69 -16.33 -4.81 8.53
C HIS A 69 -17.64 -5.57 8.39
N TYR A 70 -18.40 -5.59 9.48
CA TYR A 70 -19.79 -6.03 9.50
C TYR A 70 -20.67 -4.80 9.76
N ASN A 71 -21.80 -4.70 9.04
CA ASN A 71 -22.75 -3.62 9.28
C ASN A 71 -23.63 -3.91 10.53
N GLU A 72 -24.51 -2.99 10.88
CA GLU A 72 -25.41 -3.11 12.04
C GLU A 72 -26.35 -4.32 11.95
N ASN A 73 -26.60 -4.82 10.74
CA ASN A 73 -27.42 -6.01 10.49
C ASN A 73 -26.62 -7.32 10.53
N GLY A 74 -25.30 -7.26 10.81
CA GLY A 74 -24.42 -8.42 10.79
C GLY A 74 -24.04 -8.90 9.38
N GLU A 75 -24.20 -8.07 8.36
CA GLU A 75 -23.82 -8.40 6.99
C GLU A 75 -22.37 -7.98 6.71
N LEU A 76 -21.64 -8.85 6.02
CA LEU A 76 -20.26 -8.63 5.62
C LEU A 76 -20.14 -7.48 4.61
N GLU A 77 -19.13 -6.63 4.78
CA GLU A 77 -18.77 -5.58 3.83
C GLU A 77 -18.55 -6.14 2.41
N GLU A 78 -19.16 -5.51 1.41
CA GLU A 78 -18.97 -5.84 0.01
C GLU A 78 -17.51 -5.74 -0.41
N GLN A 79 -17.06 -6.67 -1.26
CA GLN A 79 -15.68 -6.76 -1.72
C GLN A 79 -15.14 -5.45 -2.31
N ASP A 80 -15.93 -4.73 -3.12
CA ASP A 80 -15.50 -3.47 -3.72
C ASP A 80 -15.29 -2.35 -2.67
N LYS A 81 -16.15 -2.30 -1.64
CA LYS A 81 -16.02 -1.34 -0.53
C LYS A 81 -14.79 -1.65 0.31
N PHE A 82 -14.57 -2.93 0.60
CA PHE A 82 -13.38 -3.43 1.28
C PHE A 82 -12.10 -3.06 0.50
N LEU A 83 -12.01 -3.40 -0.79
CA LEU A 83 -10.84 -3.12 -1.61
C LEU A 83 -10.57 -1.61 -1.73
N LYS A 84 -11.63 -0.80 -1.87
CA LYS A 84 -11.51 0.67 -1.91
C LYS A 84 -10.92 1.24 -0.61
N ARG A 85 -11.32 0.69 0.55
CA ARG A 85 -10.79 1.08 1.86
C ARG A 85 -9.32 0.67 2.01
N MET A 86 -8.99 -0.58 1.68
CA MET A 86 -7.61 -1.08 1.72
C MET A 86 -6.69 -0.27 0.81
N SER A 87 -7.17 0.05 -0.40
CA SER A 87 -6.46 0.90 -1.36
C SER A 87 -6.15 2.29 -0.81
N GLY A 88 -7.15 2.97 -0.22
CA GLY A 88 -6.96 4.28 0.39
C GLY A 88 -5.96 4.28 1.56
N ILE A 89 -6.01 3.24 2.40
CA ILE A 89 -5.07 3.07 3.51
C ILE A 89 -3.66 2.80 2.97
N MET A 90 -3.53 1.91 1.97
CA MET A 90 -2.26 1.55 1.35
C MET A 90 -1.59 2.75 0.69
N ARG A 91 -2.35 3.57 -0.05
CA ARG A 91 -1.83 4.80 -0.66
C ARG A 91 -1.35 5.79 0.40
N LEU A 92 -2.10 5.98 1.48
CA LEU A 92 -1.70 6.88 2.56
C LEU A 92 -0.43 6.40 3.27
N TYR A 93 -0.39 5.11 3.63
CA TYR A 93 0.79 4.51 4.25
C TYR A 93 2.02 4.66 3.34
N THR A 94 1.87 4.31 2.05
CA THR A 94 2.95 4.42 1.07
C THR A 94 3.38 5.88 0.85
N ALA A 95 2.45 6.83 0.89
CA ALA A 95 2.76 8.26 0.83
C ALA A 95 3.61 8.70 2.04
N VAL A 96 3.33 8.18 3.25
CA VAL A 96 4.19 8.41 4.43
C VAL A 96 5.61 7.88 4.18
N LEU A 97 5.77 6.70 3.56
CA LEU A 97 7.10 6.12 3.31
C LEU A 97 8.00 6.95 2.37
N VAL A 98 7.38 7.66 1.43
CA VAL A 98 8.09 8.40 0.36
C VAL A 98 8.11 9.91 0.56
N THR A 99 7.40 10.39 1.57
CA THR A 99 7.41 11.80 1.96
C THR A 99 8.82 12.20 2.37
N ARG A 100 9.20 13.44 2.07
CA ARG A 100 10.49 13.98 2.50
C ARG A 100 10.29 14.80 3.77
N PRO A 101 11.21 14.71 4.74
CA PRO A 101 11.16 15.56 5.93
C PRO A 101 11.05 17.04 5.55
N CYS A 102 10.22 17.78 6.29
CA CYS A 102 10.07 19.22 6.10
C CYS A 102 11.40 19.96 6.29
N ARG A 103 11.52 21.18 5.73
CA ARG A 103 12.78 21.97 5.72
C ARG A 103 13.40 22.14 7.12
N TYR A 104 12.58 22.29 8.15
CA TYR A 104 13.01 22.46 9.54
C TYR A 104 13.46 21.15 10.22
N GLN A 105 13.21 20.00 9.58
CA GLN A 105 13.52 18.67 10.10
C GLN A 105 14.52 17.91 9.21
N GLN A 106 15.23 18.58 8.29
CA GLN A 106 16.21 17.93 7.39
C GLN A 106 17.35 17.21 8.12
N ASN A 107 17.65 17.61 9.35
CA ASN A 107 18.66 16.95 10.19
C ASN A 107 18.14 15.68 10.87
N LYS A 108 16.83 15.41 10.82
CA LYS A 108 16.20 14.22 11.38
C LYS A 108 16.13 13.13 10.32
N SER A 109 16.38 11.89 10.72
CA SER A 109 16.17 10.74 9.85
C SER A 109 14.67 10.49 9.70
N HIS A 110 14.23 10.17 8.48
CA HIS A 110 12.84 9.81 8.23
C HIS A 110 12.48 8.56 9.05
N PRO A 111 11.51 8.63 9.99
CA PRO A 111 11.27 7.56 10.96
C PRO A 111 10.82 6.25 10.29
N HIS A 112 10.05 6.35 9.21
CA HIS A 112 9.49 5.21 8.50
C HIS A 112 9.71 5.26 6.97
N GLY A 113 10.95 5.47 6.54
CA GLY A 113 11.24 5.83 5.13
C GLY A 113 11.31 4.65 4.15
N LEU A 114 11.95 4.86 2.99
CA LEU A 114 12.05 3.90 1.88
C LEU A 114 12.58 2.51 2.25
N LYS A 115 13.37 2.37 3.32
CA LYS A 115 13.78 1.07 3.87
C LYS A 115 12.56 0.18 4.19
N HIS A 116 11.52 0.76 4.79
CA HIS A 116 10.29 0.03 5.12
C HIS A 116 9.44 -0.23 3.88
N ALA A 117 9.50 0.64 2.87
CA ALA A 117 8.90 0.38 1.56
C ALA A 117 9.54 -0.84 0.86
N TRP A 118 10.88 -0.93 0.89
CA TRP A 118 11.62 -2.09 0.40
C TRP A 118 11.25 -3.37 1.14
N HIS A 119 11.20 -3.32 2.48
CA HIS A 119 10.76 -4.47 3.27
C HIS A 119 9.35 -4.90 2.89
N TRP A 120 8.39 -3.98 2.84
CA TRP A 120 7.00 -4.32 2.52
C TRP A 120 6.89 -5.05 1.19
N ILE A 121 7.48 -4.50 0.11
CA ILE A 121 7.37 -5.12 -1.21
C ILE A 121 8.13 -6.45 -1.29
N ALA A 122 9.30 -6.56 -0.64
CA ALA A 122 10.03 -7.83 -0.62
C ALA A 122 9.26 -8.93 0.12
N HIS A 123 8.65 -8.62 1.27
CA HIS A 123 7.81 -9.56 2.01
C HIS A 123 6.57 -9.96 1.20
N MET A 124 5.92 -8.99 0.56
CA MET A 124 4.75 -9.25 -0.26
C MET A 124 5.07 -10.24 -1.40
N LEU A 125 6.19 -10.06 -2.09
CA LEU A 125 6.59 -10.92 -3.22
C LEU A 125 7.04 -12.33 -2.80
N ASN A 126 7.46 -12.50 -1.55
CA ASN A 126 7.83 -13.80 -0.97
C ASN A 126 6.63 -14.64 -0.51
N MET A 127 5.43 -14.06 -0.44
CA MET A 127 4.21 -14.78 -0.07
C MET A 127 3.42 -15.27 -1.29
N ASP A 128 2.49 -16.20 -1.08
CA ASP A 128 1.50 -16.53 -2.10
C ASP A 128 0.47 -15.40 -2.28
N PRO A 129 0.17 -15.00 -3.53
CA PRO A 129 -0.82 -13.97 -3.77
C PRO A 129 -2.23 -14.47 -3.39
N ARG A 130 -3.06 -13.53 -2.96
CA ARG A 130 -4.47 -13.71 -2.66
C ARG A 130 -5.31 -13.02 -3.75
N PRO A 131 -6.47 -13.58 -4.13
CA PRO A 131 -7.35 -12.98 -5.11
C PRO A 131 -7.69 -11.53 -4.75
N ASP A 132 -7.71 -10.65 -5.75
CA ASP A 132 -8.02 -9.21 -5.69
C ASP A 132 -7.08 -8.32 -4.88
N ILE A 133 -6.86 -8.67 -3.61
CA ILE A 133 -6.17 -7.82 -2.64
C ILE A 133 -4.69 -7.69 -2.99
N SER A 134 -4.04 -8.76 -3.44
CA SER A 134 -2.63 -8.71 -3.84
C SER A 134 -2.41 -7.79 -5.04
N ALA A 135 -3.28 -7.87 -6.04
CA ALA A 135 -3.22 -6.99 -7.21
C ALA A 135 -3.49 -5.54 -6.83
N THR A 136 -4.50 -5.30 -5.98
CA THR A 136 -4.87 -3.97 -5.50
C THR A 136 -3.72 -3.29 -4.77
N LEU A 137 -3.18 -3.95 -3.74
CA LEU A 137 -2.12 -3.38 -2.91
C LEU A 137 -0.83 -3.17 -3.69
N LEU A 138 -0.46 -4.11 -4.58
CA LEU A 138 0.74 -3.97 -5.40
C LEU A 138 0.61 -2.82 -6.40
N TYR A 139 -0.58 -2.65 -7.01
CA TYR A 139 -0.87 -1.51 -7.87
C TYR A 139 -0.72 -0.20 -7.12
N ASP A 140 -1.39 -0.06 -5.96
CA ASP A 140 -1.38 1.18 -5.17
C ASP A 140 0.02 1.51 -4.64
N PHE A 141 0.80 0.50 -4.24
CA PHE A 141 2.20 0.70 -3.83
C PHE A 141 3.05 1.22 -4.99
N LEU A 142 2.99 0.57 -6.16
CA LEU A 142 3.80 0.95 -7.32
C LEU A 142 3.41 2.33 -7.86
N GLU A 143 2.12 2.66 -7.81
CA GLU A 143 1.61 3.98 -8.18
C GLU A 143 2.21 5.09 -7.30
N VAL A 144 2.28 4.88 -5.99
CA VAL A 144 2.73 5.91 -5.03
C VAL A 144 4.24 5.90 -4.82
N ALA A 145 4.85 4.73 -4.59
CA ALA A 145 6.27 4.62 -4.26
C ALA A 145 7.17 4.29 -5.45
N GLY A 146 6.62 3.84 -6.58
CA GLY A 146 7.42 3.34 -7.70
C GLY A 146 8.50 4.32 -8.16
N ASN A 147 8.17 5.60 -8.29
CA ASN A 147 9.13 6.65 -8.64
C ASN A 147 10.28 6.76 -7.61
N ALA A 148 9.95 6.92 -6.33
CA ALA A 148 10.93 7.07 -5.26
C ALA A 148 11.83 5.84 -5.11
N MET A 149 11.24 4.64 -5.20
CA MET A 149 11.96 3.36 -5.15
C MET A 149 12.91 3.19 -6.33
N TYR A 150 12.48 3.57 -7.54
CA TYR A 150 13.30 3.51 -8.76
C TYR A 150 14.52 4.41 -8.65
N TYR A 151 14.36 5.64 -8.16
CA TYR A 151 15.48 6.56 -7.96
C TYR A 151 16.43 6.12 -6.83
N TYR A 152 15.90 5.63 -5.72
CA TYR A 152 16.71 5.31 -4.54
C TYR A 152 17.47 3.99 -4.67
N TYR A 153 16.82 2.94 -5.18
CA TYR A 153 17.40 1.59 -5.27
C TYR A 153 17.92 1.22 -6.68
N GLY A 154 17.59 2.01 -7.69
CA GLY A 154 18.09 1.85 -9.06
C GLY A 154 17.93 0.43 -9.60
N ARG A 155 19.05 -0.20 -9.96
CA ARG A 155 19.08 -1.56 -10.53
C ARG A 155 18.42 -2.62 -9.65
N GLN A 156 18.45 -2.49 -8.33
CA GLN A 156 17.82 -3.49 -7.46
C GLN A 156 16.29 -3.45 -7.56
N PHE A 157 15.72 -2.25 -7.68
CA PHE A 157 14.28 -2.11 -7.89
C PHE A 157 13.86 -2.55 -9.31
N GLN A 158 14.71 -2.34 -10.32
CA GLN A 158 14.46 -2.89 -11.67
C GLN A 158 14.40 -4.41 -11.68
N LYS A 159 15.30 -5.10 -10.97
CA LYS A 159 15.24 -6.57 -10.80
C LYS A 159 13.95 -7.01 -10.13
N LEU A 160 13.49 -6.24 -9.15
CA LEU A 160 12.25 -6.51 -8.44
C LEU A 160 11.02 -6.32 -9.36
N LEU A 161 11.01 -5.28 -10.21
CA LEU A 161 9.99 -5.11 -11.24
C LEU A 161 9.99 -6.27 -12.25
N ASP A 162 11.16 -6.76 -12.65
CA ASP A 162 11.27 -7.93 -13.52
C ASP A 162 10.68 -9.19 -12.87
N LEU A 163 10.98 -9.43 -11.60
CA LEU A 163 10.38 -10.50 -10.79
C LEU A 163 8.86 -10.37 -10.71
N ILE A 164 8.34 -9.16 -10.49
CA ILE A 164 6.90 -8.90 -10.48
C ILE A 164 6.27 -9.31 -11.80
N CYS A 165 6.82 -8.84 -12.92
CA CYS A 165 6.25 -9.07 -14.24
C CYS A 165 6.34 -10.54 -14.68
N LYS A 166 7.45 -11.21 -14.41
CA LYS A 166 7.73 -12.56 -14.92
C LYS A 166 7.24 -13.68 -14.02
N GLU A 167 7.20 -13.46 -12.71
CA GLU A 167 6.93 -14.53 -11.75
C GLU A 167 5.71 -14.24 -10.89
N TYR A 168 5.64 -13.05 -10.28
CA TYR A 168 4.58 -12.78 -9.30
C TYR A 168 3.22 -12.50 -9.95
N PHE A 169 3.19 -11.71 -11.02
CA PHE A 169 1.95 -11.37 -11.74
C PHE A 169 1.25 -12.62 -12.31
N PRO A 170 1.94 -13.56 -12.98
CA PRO A 170 1.32 -14.82 -13.40
C PRO A 170 0.75 -15.65 -12.24
N ARG A 171 1.38 -15.63 -11.06
CA ARG A 171 0.82 -16.27 -9.86
C ARG A 171 -0.47 -15.60 -9.41
N ILE A 172 -0.57 -14.27 -9.48
CA ILE A 172 -1.82 -13.53 -9.21
C ILE A 172 -2.92 -13.94 -10.20
N GLU A 173 -2.61 -14.00 -11.50
CA GLU A 173 -3.57 -14.40 -12.54
C GLU A 173 -4.11 -15.80 -12.28
N LYS A 174 -3.24 -16.74 -11.89
CA LYS A 174 -3.62 -18.14 -11.64
C LYS A 174 -4.59 -18.30 -10.46
N VAL A 175 -4.46 -17.49 -9.41
CA VAL A 175 -5.33 -17.58 -8.23
C VAL A 175 -6.60 -16.75 -8.35
N THR A 176 -6.66 -15.80 -9.29
CA THR A 176 -7.80 -14.87 -9.42
C THR A 176 -8.85 -15.44 -10.38
N PRO A 177 -10.11 -15.62 -9.94
CA PRO A 177 -11.20 -16.06 -10.82
C PRO A 177 -11.45 -15.05 -11.95
N SER A 178 -11.90 -15.53 -13.12
CA SER A 178 -12.19 -14.69 -14.30
C SER A 178 -13.22 -13.57 -14.03
N VAL A 179 -14.14 -13.80 -13.09
CA VAL A 179 -15.17 -12.85 -12.65
C VAL A 179 -14.57 -11.65 -11.89
N SER A 180 -13.38 -11.79 -11.31
CA SER A 180 -12.73 -10.76 -10.48
C SER A 180 -11.46 -10.17 -11.11
N SER A 181 -11.52 -9.89 -12.41
CA SER A 181 -10.35 -9.44 -13.19
C SER A 181 -10.00 -7.95 -13.02
N GLY A 182 -10.86 -7.14 -12.40
CA GLY A 182 -10.69 -5.68 -12.31
C GLY A 182 -9.33 -5.23 -11.74
N PRO A 183 -8.97 -5.63 -10.50
CA PRO A 183 -7.66 -5.31 -9.92
C PRO A 183 -6.47 -5.81 -10.74
N VAL A 184 -6.58 -7.02 -11.29
CA VAL A 184 -5.53 -7.65 -12.10
C VAL A 184 -5.29 -6.86 -13.39
N CYS A 185 -6.35 -6.48 -14.10
CA CYS A 185 -6.27 -5.66 -15.31
C CYS A 185 -5.62 -4.29 -15.05
N ARG A 186 -5.94 -3.63 -13.92
CA ARG A 186 -5.30 -2.36 -13.55
C ARG A 186 -3.81 -2.51 -13.27
N LEU A 187 -3.43 -3.55 -12.52
CA LEU A 187 -2.03 -3.86 -12.26
C LEU A 187 -1.28 -4.17 -13.57
N GLN A 188 -1.87 -4.98 -14.45
CA GLN A 188 -1.28 -5.31 -15.74
C GLN A 188 -1.02 -4.06 -16.60
N ALA A 189 -2.02 -3.17 -16.69
CA ALA A 189 -1.89 -1.92 -17.43
C ALA A 189 -0.77 -1.02 -16.88
N LEU A 190 -0.64 -0.94 -15.54
CA LEU A 190 0.44 -0.20 -14.90
C LEU A 190 1.81 -0.81 -15.22
N LEU A 191 1.97 -2.13 -15.07
CA LEU A 191 3.24 -2.82 -15.35
C LEU A 191 3.65 -2.65 -16.81
N GLN A 192 2.72 -2.81 -17.75
CA GLN A 192 2.99 -2.58 -19.18
C GLN A 192 3.41 -1.14 -19.47
N LYS A 193 2.79 -0.15 -18.80
CA LYS A 193 3.19 1.26 -18.91
C LYS A 193 4.62 1.48 -18.41
N ILE A 194 4.97 0.92 -17.25
CA ILE A 194 6.31 1.02 -16.67
C ILE A 194 7.36 0.41 -17.62
N LEU A 195 7.09 -0.80 -18.14
CA LEU A 195 8.00 -1.49 -19.07
C LEU A 195 8.20 -0.71 -20.38
N LYS A 196 7.13 -0.11 -20.93
CA LYS A 196 7.22 0.69 -22.16
C LYS A 196 7.98 2.00 -21.98
N GLN A 197 7.82 2.67 -20.84
CA GLN A 197 8.43 3.97 -20.60
C GLN A 197 9.88 3.87 -20.12
N GLY A 198 10.27 2.75 -19.49
CA GLY A 198 11.61 2.58 -18.91
C GLY A 198 11.89 3.47 -17.69
N HIS A 199 10.89 4.23 -17.23
CA HIS A 199 10.91 5.01 -16.01
C HIS A 199 9.50 5.07 -15.39
N ILE A 200 9.40 5.42 -14.12
CA ILE A 200 8.13 5.60 -13.40
C ILE A 200 7.95 7.09 -13.13
N PRO A 201 6.87 7.75 -13.61
CA PRO A 201 6.63 9.16 -13.32
C PRO A 201 6.32 9.38 -11.83
N PRO A 202 6.55 10.59 -11.27
CA PRO A 202 6.16 10.89 -9.91
C PRO A 202 4.64 10.75 -9.73
N PRO A 203 4.18 10.31 -8.55
CA PRO A 203 2.75 10.16 -8.28
C PRO A 203 2.01 11.50 -8.32
N ALA A 204 0.75 11.46 -8.74
CA ALA A 204 -0.12 12.63 -8.73
C ALA A 204 -0.35 13.11 -7.29
N GLY A 205 -0.20 14.42 -7.06
CA GLY A 205 -0.34 15.02 -5.73
C GLY A 205 0.94 15.05 -4.89
N LEU A 206 2.07 14.52 -5.38
CA LEU A 206 3.36 14.65 -4.68
C LEU A 206 3.67 16.12 -4.41
N LEU A 207 3.96 16.44 -3.15
CA LEU A 207 4.28 17.81 -2.75
C LEU A 207 5.63 18.23 -3.33
N PRO A 208 5.73 19.42 -3.96
CA PRO A 208 6.99 19.92 -4.47
C PRO A 208 7.93 20.31 -3.32
N SER A 209 9.23 20.37 -3.59
CA SER A 209 10.25 20.63 -2.56
C SER A 209 10.15 22.02 -1.90
N ASN A 210 9.44 22.96 -2.54
CA ASN A 210 9.19 24.31 -2.05
C ASN A 210 7.81 24.49 -1.40
N PHE A 211 7.09 23.41 -1.13
CA PHE A 211 5.79 23.47 -0.47
C PHE A 211 5.89 23.92 1.00
N TRP A 212 7.02 23.60 1.66
CA TRP A 212 7.35 23.94 3.05
C TRP A 212 8.51 24.93 3.12
#